data_AF-A0A6G1YRW4-F1
#
_entry.id   AF-A0A6G1YRW4-F1
#
_cell.length_a   1.000
_cell.length_b   1.000
_cell.length_c   1.000
_cell.angle_alpha   90.00
_cell.angle_beta   90.00
_cell.angle_gamma   90.00
#
_symmetry.space_group_name_H-M   'P 1'
#
loop_
_entity.id
_entity.type
_entity.pdbx_description
1 polymer ?
#
loop_
_entity_poly.entity_id
_entity_poly.type
_entity_poly.pdbx_seq_one_letter_code
_entity_poly.pdbx_strand_id
1 'polypeptide(L)'
;MQILDLFGTMAFAVTGAFKAIEHKADIVGVIVLSTITGVAGGVIRDIIFGIFPPTAIINPWYLIVTIVSGISIFFLYPSLR
;
A
#
# COMPACT_ATOMS: atom_id res chain seq x y z
N MET A 1 15.88 9.75 -3.70
CA MET A 1 14.44 10.06 -3.61
C MET A 1 13.54 8.83 -3.59
N GLN A 2 13.79 7.81 -4.42
CA GLN A 2 12.93 6.61 -4.50
C GLN A 2 12.75 5.84 -3.17
N ILE A 3 13.77 5.80 -2.30
CA ILE A 3 13.71 5.08 -1.02
C ILE A 3 12.66 5.69 -0.07
N LEU A 4 12.60 7.01 0.02
CA LEU A 4 11.64 7.70 0.89
C LEU A 4 10.21 7.51 0.38
N ASP A 5 10.04 7.47 -0.94
CA ASP A 5 8.75 7.25 -1.59
C ASP A 5 8.23 5.83 -1.30
N LEU A 6 9.09 4.82 -1.49
CA LEU A 6 8.77 3.43 -1.14
C LEU A 6 8.48 3.25 0.34
N PHE A 7 9.22 3.95 1.21
CA PHE A 7 8.99 3.92 2.65
C PHE A 7 7.63 4.53 3.02
N GLY A 8 7.27 5.68 2.43
CA GLY A 8 5.95 6.28 2.59
C GLY A 8 4.83 5.36 2.11
N THR A 9 4.98 4.77 0.92
CA THR A 9 4.05 3.77 0.39
C THR A 9 3.89 2.57 1.31
N MET A 10 4.97 2.04 1.88
CA MET A 10 4.93 0.94 2.85
C MET A 10 4.16 1.33 4.11
N ALA A 11 4.46 2.49 4.71
CA ALA A 11 3.78 2.96 5.92
C ALA A 11 2.27 3.14 5.71
N PHE A 12 1.86 3.69 4.56
CA PHE A 12 0.44 3.81 4.20
C PHE A 12 -0.20 2.46 3.89
N ALA A 13 0.52 1.54 3.23
CA ALA A 13 0.04 0.21 2.95
C ALA A 13 -0.24 -0.60 4.22
N VAL A 14 0.63 -0.48 5.23
CA VAL A 14 0.43 -1.08 6.56
C VAL A 14 -0.84 -0.53 7.21
N THR A 15 -1.04 0.78 7.17
CA THR A 15 -2.25 1.43 7.72
C THR A 15 -3.52 0.94 7.03
N GLY A 16 -3.51 0.83 5.70
CA GLY A 16 -4.63 0.27 4.94
C GLY A 16 -4.90 -1.20 5.27
N ALA A 17 -3.85 -2.00 5.47
CA ALA A 17 -3.98 -3.40 5.86
C ALA A 17 -4.65 -3.55 7.24
N PHE A 18 -4.19 -2.80 8.25
CA PHE A 18 -4.83 -2.78 9.57
C PHE A 18 -6.31 -2.40 9.47
N LYS A 19 -6.62 -1.35 8.68
CA LYS A 19 -8.01 -0.89 8.54
C LYS A 19 -8.91 -1.95 7.90
N ALA A 20 -8.41 -2.70 6.93
CA ALA A 20 -9.14 -3.79 6.32
C ALA A 20 -9.43 -4.92 7.31
N ILE A 21 -8.44 -5.29 8.14
CA ILE A 21 -8.60 -6.34 9.14
C ILE A 21 -9.60 -5.92 10.23
N GLU A 22 -9.56 -4.65 10.69
CA GLU A 22 -10.56 -4.10 11.62
C GLU A 22 -12.00 -4.26 11.09
N HIS A 23 -12.18 -4.16 9.78
CA HIS A 23 -13.46 -4.32 9.10
C HIS A 23 -13.76 -5.78 8.72
N LYS A 24 -13.00 -6.75 9.25
CA LYS A 24 -13.15 -8.18 9.02
C LYS A 24 -13.06 -8.56 7.53
N ALA A 25 -12.25 -7.83 6.75
CA ALA A 25 -11.95 -8.20 5.38
C ALA A 25 -11.12 -9.49 5.33
N ASP A 26 -11.28 -10.24 4.24
CA ASP A 26 -10.43 -11.38 3.91
C ASP A 26 -9.07 -10.92 3.36
N ILE A 27 -8.17 -11.87 3.10
CA ILE A 27 -6.82 -11.56 2.61
C ILE A 27 -6.83 -10.75 1.31
N VAL A 28 -7.81 -11.01 0.43
CA VAL A 28 -7.98 -10.25 -0.82
C VAL A 28 -8.34 -8.81 -0.51
N GLY A 29 -9.33 -8.57 0.36
CA GLY A 29 -9.71 -7.23 0.78
C GLY A 29 -8.57 -6.48 1.49
N VAL A 30 -7.76 -7.17 2.28
CA VAL A 30 -6.56 -6.60 2.93
C VAL A 30 -5.53 -6.15 1.90
N ILE A 31 -5.20 -7.00 0.92
CA ILE A 31 -4.25 -6.66 -0.14
C ILE A 31 -4.76 -5.48 -0.98
N VAL A 32 -6.06 -5.47 -1.32
CA VAL A 32 -6.68 -4.40 -2.10
C VAL A 32 -6.61 -3.07 -1.35
N LEU A 33 -7.07 -3.02 -0.10
CA LEU A 33 -7.08 -1.77 0.67
C LEU A 33 -5.67 -1.28 1.00
N SER A 34 -4.76 -2.21 1.31
CA SER A 34 -3.34 -1.92 1.50
C SER A 34 -2.71 -1.30 0.25
N THR A 35 -2.99 -1.86 -0.93
CA THR A 35 -2.46 -1.37 -2.20
C THR A 35 -3.02 0.00 -2.56
N ILE A 36 -4.34 0.17 -2.51
CA ILE A 36 -4.99 1.47 -2.80
C ILE A 36 -4.43 2.55 -1.89
N THR A 37 -4.35 2.28 -0.59
CA THR A 37 -3.88 3.26 0.40
C THR A 37 -2.40 3.59 0.22
N GLY A 38 -1.57 2.57 -0.06
CA GLY A 38 -0.13 2.75 -0.26
C GLY A 38 0.24 3.57 -1.51
N VAL A 39 -0.49 3.39 -2.62
CA VAL A 39 -0.17 4.06 -3.89
C VAL A 39 -0.91 5.37 -4.11
N ALA A 40 -2.04 5.60 -3.44
CA ALA A 40 -2.89 6.77 -3.67
C ALA A 40 -2.13 8.10 -3.59
N GLY A 41 -1.26 8.28 -2.59
CA GLY A 41 -0.47 9.49 -2.43
C GLY A 41 0.49 9.73 -3.59
N GLY A 42 1.21 8.69 -4.04
CA GLY A 42 2.12 8.76 -5.18
C GLY A 42 1.39 9.03 -6.50
N VAL A 43 0.22 8.41 -6.70
CA VAL A 43 -0.63 8.66 -7.87
C VAL A 43 -1.14 10.11 -7.89
N ILE A 44 -1.68 10.60 -6.76
CA ILE A 44 -2.17 11.98 -6.66
C ILE A 44 -1.03 12.98 -6.91
N ARG A 45 0.14 12.74 -6.32
CA ARG A 45 1.34 13.56 -6.56
C ARG A 45 1.66 13.62 -8.06
N ASP A 46 1.75 12.47 -8.70
CA ASP A 46 2.16 12.38 -10.10
C ASP A 46 1.15 13.09 -11.03
N ILE A 47 -0.16 12.98 -10.74
CA ILE A 47 -1.21 13.72 -11.45
C ILE A 47 -1.04 15.24 -11.29
N ILE A 48 -0.79 15.72 -10.07
CA ILE A 48 -0.60 17.16 -9.80
C ILE A 48 0.61 17.72 -10.57
N PHE A 49 1.68 16.94 -10.70
CA PHE A 49 2.87 17.32 -11.45
C PHE A 49 2.77 17.03 -12.97
N GLY A 50 1.64 16.53 -13.45
CA GLY A 50 1.43 16.23 -14.87
C GLY A 50 2.19 15.02 -15.39
N ILE A 51 2.57 14.08 -14.50
CA ILE A 51 3.30 12.85 -14.84
C ILE A 51 2.28 11.76 -15.18
N PHE A 52 2.24 11.39 -16.47
CA PHE A 52 1.36 10.34 -16.99
C PHE A 52 2.16 9.36 -17.87
N PRO A 53 2.08 8.04 -17.61
CA PRO A 53 1.35 7.37 -16.53
C PRO A 53 1.99 7.59 -15.15
N PRO A 54 1.23 7.52 -14.04
CA PRO A 54 1.78 7.60 -12.69
C PRO A 54 2.85 6.53 -12.43
N THR A 55 3.91 6.91 -11.73
CA THR A 55 5.07 6.08 -11.38
C THR A 55 4.66 4.81 -10.64
N ALA A 56 3.66 4.90 -9.76
CA ALA A 56 3.14 3.75 -9.02
C ALA A 56 2.48 2.68 -9.90
N ILE A 57 2.06 3.03 -11.13
CA ILE A 57 1.48 2.09 -12.10
C ILE A 57 2.57 1.47 -12.97
N ILE A 58 3.60 2.24 -13.32
CA ILE A 58 4.69 1.78 -14.19
C ILE A 58 5.67 0.89 -13.42
N ASN A 59 5.96 1.24 -12.16
CA ASN A 59 7.01 0.61 -11.40
C ASN A 59 6.45 -0.49 -10.48
N PRO A 60 6.78 -1.78 -10.73
CA PRO A 60 6.22 -2.90 -9.99
C PRO A 60 6.65 -2.92 -8.50
N TRP A 61 7.71 -2.21 -8.13
CA TRP A 61 8.18 -2.16 -6.74
C TRP A 61 7.14 -1.59 -5.78
N TYR A 62 6.33 -0.62 -6.22
CA TYR A 62 5.26 -0.06 -5.37
C TYR A 62 4.22 -1.14 -5.05
N LEU A 63 3.82 -1.91 -6.05
CA LEU A 63 2.87 -3.02 -5.92
C LEU A 63 3.42 -4.16 -5.05
N ILE A 64 4.69 -4.53 -5.24
CA ILE A 64 5.36 -5.55 -4.42
C ILE A 64 5.38 -5.11 -2.96
N VAL A 65 5.75 -3.86 -2.68
CA VAL A 65 5.82 -3.34 -1.30
C VAL A 65 4.45 -3.33 -0.64
N THR A 66 3.39 -2.91 -1.34
CA THR A 66 2.04 -2.92 -0.74
C THR A 66 1.53 -4.33 -0.49
N ILE A 67 1.72 -5.26 -1.43
CA ILE A 67 1.31 -6.66 -1.26
C ILE A 67 2.06 -7.32 -0.10
N VAL A 68 3.40 -7.18 -0.06
CA VAL A 68 4.23 -7.74 1.03
C VAL A 68 3.81 -7.15 2.37
N SER A 69 3.54 -5.84 2.44
CA SER A 69 3.05 -5.18 3.66
C SER A 69 1.69 -5.74 4.09
N GLY A 70 0.74 -5.85 3.17
CA GLY A 70 -0.59 -6.39 3.43
C GLY A 70 -0.57 -7.84 3.92
N ILE A 71 0.21 -8.70 3.26
CA ILE A 71 0.40 -10.10 3.66
C ILE A 71 1.06 -10.17 5.05
N SER A 72 2.12 -9.39 5.28
CA SER A 72 2.83 -9.37 6.56
C SER A 72 1.89 -9.00 7.70
N ILE A 73 1.09 -7.94 7.52
CA ILE A 73 0.12 -7.50 8.53
C ILE A 73 -1.00 -8.51 8.72
N PHE A 74 -1.51 -9.13 7.66
CA PHE A 74 -2.54 -10.17 7.77
C PHE A 74 -2.12 -11.33 8.69
N PHE A 75 -0.86 -11.78 8.57
CA PHE A 75 -0.32 -12.86 9.40
C PHE A 75 0.18 -12.40 10.78
N LEU A 76 0.67 -11.17 10.92
CA LEU A 76 1.12 -10.64 12.22
C LEU A 76 -0.06 -10.18 13.11
N TYR A 77 -1.18 -9.80 12.52
CA TYR A 77 -2.31 -9.24 13.26
C TYR A 77 -2.83 -10.16 14.39
N PRO A 78 -2.96 -11.50 14.22
CA PRO A 78 -3.31 -12.41 15.31
C PRO A 78 -2.31 -12.42 16.48
N SER A 79 -1.04 -12.10 16.25
CA SER A 79 -0.01 -12.03 17.30
C SER A 79 0.04 -10.66 18.00
N LEU A 80 -0.62 -9.65 17.44
CA LEU A 80 -0.68 -8.29 17.98
C LEU A 80 -1.87 -8.06 18.92
N ARG A 81 -2.78 -9.04 19.01
CA ARG A 81 -3.99 -9.03 19.85
C ARG A 81 -3.82 -9.95 21.05
#